data_AF-A0AAJ1U110-F1
#
_entry.id   AF-A0AAJ1U110-F1
#
_cell.length_a   1.000
_cell.length_b   1.000
_cell.length_c   1.000
_cell.angle_alpha   90.00
_cell.angle_beta   90.00
_cell.angle_gamma   90.00
#
_symmetry.space_group_name_H-M   'P 1'
#
loop_
_entity.id
_entity.type
_entity.pdbx_description
1 polymer ?
#
loop_
_entity_poly.entity_id
_entity_poly.type
_entity_poly.pdbx_seq_one_letter_code
_entity_poly.pdbx_strand_id
1 'polypeptide(L)'
;MPATPEDVKARLARADRAAREAAAGFERDSRAALTRLKTRPIHERFAALEEGAAQLLPEHRRELLLSIRDRSDEAEPSVRSAPRHASRIAVWRGRLPFHMHRLTRDALLALCLLLGLVLAYRRTPISWVEVRGDRDVTAAWVMPDGRSGGDRLVAGRAYALMRDADGVVELRDWHPSDGYATTRVPSDWLRTRSGPSR
;
A
#
# COMPACT_ATOMS: atom_id res chain seq x y z
N MET A 1 -47.57 34.03 -48.44
CA MET A 1 -47.38 35.02 -47.35
C MET A 1 -46.29 34.49 -46.42
N PRO A 2 -45.29 35.30 -46.05
CA PRO A 2 -44.28 34.88 -45.07
C PRO A 2 -44.90 34.77 -43.67
N ALA A 3 -44.52 33.74 -42.90
CA ALA A 3 -45.03 33.52 -41.54
C ALA A 3 -44.72 34.74 -40.66
N THR A 4 -45.72 35.21 -39.89
CA THR A 4 -45.51 36.35 -39.00
C THR A 4 -44.65 35.92 -37.81
N PRO A 5 -43.93 36.87 -37.16
CA PRO A 5 -43.11 36.55 -35.99
C PRO A 5 -43.89 35.87 -34.85
N GLU A 6 -45.19 36.18 -34.73
CA GLU A 6 -46.09 35.56 -33.75
C GLU A 6 -46.43 34.10 -34.10
N ASP A 7 -46.57 33.77 -35.40
CA ASP A 7 -46.77 32.39 -35.85
C ASP A 7 -45.55 31.50 -35.53
N VAL A 8 -44.34 32.06 -35.66
CA VAL A 8 -43.09 31.36 -35.33
C VAL A 8 -42.99 31.12 -33.82
N LYS A 9 -43.30 32.12 -32.99
CA LYS A 9 -43.35 31.95 -31.51
C LYS A 9 -44.38 30.92 -31.08
N ALA A 10 -45.58 30.97 -31.65
CA ALA A 10 -46.65 30.01 -31.35
C ALA A 10 -46.30 28.58 -31.80
N ARG A 11 -45.50 28.43 -32.86
CA ARG A 11 -45.00 27.12 -33.32
C ARG A 11 -43.89 26.58 -32.40
N LEU A 12 -42.96 27.43 -31.97
CA LEU A 12 -41.91 27.07 -31.00
C LEU A 12 -42.50 26.68 -29.65
N ALA A 13 -43.47 27.43 -29.13
CA ALA A 13 -44.13 27.10 -27.86
C ALA A 13 -44.94 25.79 -27.92
N ARG A 14 -45.48 25.44 -29.10
CA ARG A 14 -46.12 24.13 -29.31
C ARG A 14 -45.09 22.99 -29.38
N ALA A 15 -43.99 23.20 -30.09
CA ALA A 15 -42.91 22.22 -30.17
C ALA A 15 -42.25 21.95 -28.80
N ASP A 16 -42.05 23.00 -28.00
CA ASP A 16 -41.47 22.88 -26.65
C ASP A 16 -42.41 22.13 -25.69
N ARG A 17 -43.73 22.40 -25.74
CA ARG A 17 -44.71 21.62 -24.98
C ARG A 17 -44.74 20.16 -25.39
N ALA A 18 -44.76 19.87 -26.69
CA ALA A 18 -44.72 18.49 -27.19
C ALA A 18 -43.41 17.77 -26.79
N ALA A 19 -42.28 18.47 -26.80
CA ALA A 19 -41.00 17.91 -26.36
C ALA A 19 -41.01 17.59 -24.85
N ARG A 20 -41.59 18.46 -24.02
CA ARG A 20 -41.72 18.22 -22.56
C ARG A 20 -42.66 17.05 -22.27
N GLU A 21 -43.77 16.94 -22.99
CA GLU A 21 -44.70 15.82 -22.84
C GLU A 21 -44.07 14.49 -23.26
N ALA A 22 -43.31 14.48 -24.35
CA ALA A 22 -42.56 13.31 -24.80
C ALA A 22 -41.47 12.91 -23.78
N ALA A 23 -40.73 13.88 -23.24
CA ALA A 23 -39.74 13.64 -22.19
C ALA A 23 -40.36 13.05 -20.91
N ALA A 24 -41.50 13.58 -20.47
CA ALA A 24 -42.24 13.06 -19.32
C ALA A 24 -42.85 11.67 -19.57
N GLY A 25 -43.19 11.33 -20.82
CA GLY A 25 -43.55 9.97 -21.22
C GLY A 25 -42.38 9.01 -21.08
N PHE A 26 -41.24 9.36 -21.67
CA PHE A 26 -40.03 8.55 -21.63
C PHE A 26 -39.49 8.33 -20.20
N GLU A 27 -39.59 9.34 -19.34
CA GLU A 27 -39.21 9.21 -17.93
C GLU A 27 -40.07 8.17 -17.19
N ARG A 28 -41.40 8.20 -17.42
CA ARG A 28 -42.33 7.24 -16.81
C ARG A 28 -42.08 5.81 -17.31
N ASP A 29 -41.86 5.65 -18.61
CA ASP A 29 -41.59 4.34 -19.21
C ASP A 29 -40.27 3.75 -18.69
N SER A 30 -39.24 4.59 -18.61
CA SER A 30 -37.93 4.26 -18.06
C SER A 30 -38.00 3.86 -16.59
N ARG A 31 -38.82 4.55 -15.79
CA ARG A 31 -39.04 4.19 -14.38
C ARG A 31 -39.83 2.89 -14.22
N ALA A 32 -40.83 2.64 -15.07
CA ALA A 32 -41.56 1.38 -15.08
C ALA A 32 -40.67 0.19 -15.47
N ALA A 33 -39.79 0.38 -16.48
CA ALA A 33 -38.79 -0.60 -16.88
C ALA A 33 -37.80 -0.91 -15.75
N LEU A 34 -37.31 0.12 -15.04
CA LEU A 34 -36.44 -0.05 -13.88
C LEU A 34 -37.09 -0.91 -12.79
N THR A 35 -38.35 -0.61 -12.43
CA THR A 35 -39.09 -1.37 -11.41
C THR A 35 -39.26 -2.84 -11.80
N ARG A 36 -39.57 -3.13 -13.07
CA ARG A 36 -39.68 -4.51 -13.58
C ARG A 36 -38.35 -5.25 -13.57
N LEU A 37 -37.23 -4.57 -13.82
CA LEU A 37 -35.90 -5.19 -13.76
C LEU A 37 -35.47 -5.45 -12.31
N LYS A 38 -35.80 -4.54 -11.38
CA LYS A 38 -35.52 -4.71 -9.96
C LYS A 38 -36.25 -5.88 -9.29
N THR A 39 -37.30 -6.45 -9.89
CA THR A 39 -37.97 -7.65 -9.38
C THR A 39 -37.35 -8.96 -9.87
N ARG A 40 -36.54 -8.93 -10.94
CA ARG A 40 -35.92 -10.13 -11.54
C ARG A 40 -34.70 -10.65 -10.75
N PRO A 41 -34.23 -11.88 -10.99
CA PRO A 41 -32.96 -12.39 -10.44
C PRO A 41 -31.74 -11.57 -10.89
N ILE A 42 -30.66 -11.59 -10.10
CA ILE A 42 -29.49 -10.72 -10.30
C ILE A 42 -28.77 -10.92 -11.65
N HIS A 43 -28.69 -12.16 -12.15
CA HIS A 43 -28.05 -12.47 -13.42
C HIS A 43 -28.84 -11.91 -14.61
N GLU A 44 -30.17 -11.92 -14.54
CA GLU A 44 -31.03 -11.30 -15.55
C GLU A 44 -30.97 -9.78 -15.50
N ARG A 45 -30.75 -9.17 -14.33
CA ARG A 45 -30.53 -7.71 -14.21
C ARG A 45 -29.23 -7.28 -14.89
N PHE A 46 -28.18 -8.08 -14.74
CA PHE A 46 -26.89 -7.81 -15.37
C PHE A 46 -26.97 -7.99 -16.89
N ALA A 47 -27.60 -9.07 -17.37
CA ALA A 47 -27.86 -9.25 -18.80
C ALA A 47 -28.71 -8.11 -19.38
N ALA A 48 -29.72 -7.63 -18.64
CA ALA A 48 -30.53 -6.48 -19.05
C ALA A 48 -29.76 -5.15 -19.08
N LEU A 49 -28.63 -5.02 -18.38
CA LEU A 49 -27.75 -3.86 -18.51
C LEU A 49 -26.89 -3.92 -19.78
N GLU A 50 -26.58 -5.12 -20.28
CA GLU A 50 -25.85 -5.31 -21.55
C GLU A 50 -26.80 -5.18 -22.76
N GLU A 51 -28.00 -5.75 -22.68
CA GLU A 51 -28.96 -5.79 -23.80
C GLU A 51 -30.00 -4.64 -23.77
N GLY A 52 -30.45 -4.23 -22.59
CA GLY A 52 -31.57 -3.31 -22.37
C GLY A 52 -31.18 -1.86 -22.04
N ALA A 53 -29.89 -1.53 -22.10
CA ALA A 53 -29.35 -0.24 -21.69
C ALA A 53 -29.99 0.95 -22.44
N ALA A 54 -30.44 0.74 -23.68
CA ALA A 54 -30.95 1.80 -24.56
C ALA A 54 -32.30 2.39 -24.12
N GLN A 55 -33.11 1.66 -23.35
CA GLN A 55 -34.46 2.09 -22.95
C GLN A 55 -34.51 2.79 -21.59
N LEU A 56 -33.39 2.81 -20.85
CA LEU A 56 -33.30 3.46 -19.54
C LEU A 56 -32.60 4.82 -19.64
N LEU A 57 -33.06 5.78 -18.85
CA LEU A 57 -32.34 7.04 -18.65
C LEU A 57 -31.02 6.74 -17.91
N PRO A 58 -29.98 7.55 -18.12
CA PRO A 58 -28.69 7.38 -17.43
C PRO A 58 -28.82 7.30 -15.90
N GLU A 59 -29.73 8.07 -15.32
CA GLU A 59 -30.00 8.09 -13.87
C GLU A 59 -30.59 6.76 -13.39
N HIS A 60 -31.61 6.24 -14.07
CA HIS A 60 -32.23 4.94 -13.76
C HIS A 60 -31.28 3.76 -14.01
N ARG A 61 -30.35 3.88 -14.97
CA ARG A 61 -29.28 2.89 -15.18
C ARG A 61 -28.33 2.84 -13.98
N ARG A 62 -27.94 4.00 -13.45
CA ARG A 62 -27.12 4.08 -12.24
C ARG A 62 -27.84 3.47 -11.04
N GLU A 63 -29.14 3.72 -10.90
CA GLU A 63 -29.96 3.15 -9.83
C GLU A 63 -30.06 1.62 -9.91
N LEU A 64 -30.16 1.07 -11.13
CA LEU A 64 -30.12 -0.39 -11.35
C LEU A 64 -28.77 -0.99 -10.94
N LEU A 65 -27.66 -0.35 -11.33
CA LEU A 65 -26.30 -0.77 -10.96
C LEU A 65 -26.08 -0.79 -9.44
N LEU A 66 -26.55 0.24 -8.74
CA LEU A 66 -26.47 0.28 -7.27
C LEU A 66 -27.25 -0.87 -6.63
N SER A 67 -28.44 -1.19 -7.13
CA SER A 67 -29.25 -2.30 -6.61
C SER A 67 -28.61 -3.68 -6.79
N ILE A 68 -27.73 -3.84 -7.79
CA ILE A 68 -26.94 -5.07 -7.99
C ILE A 68 -25.79 -5.12 -7.00
N ARG A 69 -25.10 -3.99 -6.79
CA ARG A 69 -23.97 -3.88 -5.88
C ARG A 69 -24.38 -4.14 -4.43
N ASP A 70 -25.43 -3.49 -3.94
CA ASP A 70 -25.83 -3.58 -2.53
C ASP A 70 -26.32 -5.01 -2.16
N ARG A 71 -26.88 -5.75 -3.13
CA ARG A 71 -27.29 -7.15 -2.91
C ARG A 71 -26.17 -8.17 -3.11
N SER A 72 -25.09 -7.78 -3.79
CA SER A 72 -23.89 -8.62 -3.92
C SER A 72 -23.09 -8.67 -2.62
N ASP A 73 -23.21 -7.64 -1.76
CA ASP A 73 -22.66 -7.63 -0.40
C ASP A 73 -23.48 -8.50 0.57
N GLU A 74 -24.75 -8.76 0.27
CA GLU A 74 -25.67 -9.55 1.11
C GLU A 74 -25.86 -11.00 0.62
N ALA A 75 -25.56 -11.29 -0.64
CA ALA A 75 -25.58 -12.64 -1.18
C ALA A 75 -24.42 -13.46 -0.62
N GLU A 76 -24.75 -14.44 0.22
CA GLU A 76 -23.83 -15.46 0.74
C GLU A 76 -22.85 -15.96 -0.33
N PRO A 77 -21.60 -16.27 0.07
CA PRO A 77 -20.56 -16.65 -0.87
C PRO A 77 -21.00 -17.88 -1.65
N SER A 78 -21.36 -17.67 -2.92
CA SER A 78 -21.69 -18.75 -3.84
C SER A 78 -20.58 -19.80 -3.79
N VAL A 79 -20.90 -20.98 -3.26
CA VAL A 79 -19.99 -22.11 -3.18
C VAL A 79 -19.81 -22.64 -4.60
N ARG A 80 -18.93 -22.01 -5.37
CA ARG A 80 -18.37 -22.65 -6.57
C ARG A 80 -17.54 -23.83 -6.07
N SER A 81 -17.98 -25.04 -6.41
CA SER A 81 -17.20 -26.25 -6.20
C SER A 81 -15.80 -26.03 -6.78
N ALA A 82 -14.80 -26.05 -5.89
CA ALA A 82 -13.41 -25.92 -6.28
C ALA A 82 -13.03 -27.08 -7.22
N PRO A 83 -12.24 -26.85 -8.27
CA PRO A 83 -11.72 -27.94 -9.10
C PRO A 83 -10.90 -28.90 -8.21
N ARG A 84 -11.11 -30.21 -8.41
CA ARG A 84 -10.60 -31.35 -7.60
C ARG A 84 -9.07 -31.44 -7.41
N HIS A 85 -8.31 -30.46 -7.91
CA HIS A 85 -6.83 -30.43 -7.90
C HIS A 85 -6.24 -29.15 -7.30
N ALA A 86 -7.04 -28.25 -6.73
CA ALA A 86 -6.52 -27.04 -6.10
C ALA A 86 -5.87 -27.36 -4.73
N SER A 87 -4.61 -26.96 -4.54
CA SER A 87 -3.91 -27.09 -3.25
C SER A 87 -4.67 -26.33 -2.15
N ARG A 88 -4.54 -26.76 -0.88
CA ARG A 88 -5.19 -26.11 0.28
C ARG A 88 -4.97 -24.59 0.32
N ILE A 89 -3.81 -24.13 -0.16
CA ILE A 89 -3.44 -22.71 -0.25
C ILE A 89 -4.27 -21.97 -1.31
N ALA A 90 -4.56 -22.60 -2.46
CA ALA A 90 -5.36 -22.02 -3.52
C ALA A 90 -6.84 -21.88 -3.13
N VAL A 91 -7.38 -22.85 -2.39
CA VAL A 91 -8.74 -22.80 -1.84
C VAL A 91 -8.87 -21.71 -0.78
N TRP A 92 -7.85 -21.55 0.08
CA TRP A 92 -7.80 -20.47 1.07
C TRP A 92 -7.68 -19.10 0.40
N ARG A 93 -6.80 -18.95 -0.61
CA ARG A 93 -6.67 -17.71 -1.41
C ARG A 93 -7.95 -17.34 -2.16
N GLY A 94 -8.70 -18.32 -2.65
CA GLY A 94 -9.97 -18.09 -3.35
C GLY A 94 -11.12 -17.65 -2.45
N ARG A 95 -11.01 -17.83 -1.13
CA ARG A 95 -12.00 -17.39 -0.12
C ARG A 95 -11.70 -16.03 0.49
N LEU A 96 -10.53 -15.45 0.22
CA LEU A 96 -10.17 -14.13 0.73
C LEU A 96 -10.77 -13.05 -0.19
N PRO A 97 -11.59 -12.11 0.35
CA PRO A 97 -12.07 -11.00 -0.44
C PRO A 97 -10.89 -10.23 -1.03
N PHE A 98 -10.98 -9.86 -2.31
CA PHE A 98 -9.89 -9.22 -3.08
C PHE A 98 -9.26 -7.99 -2.38
N HIS A 99 -9.99 -7.34 -1.47
CA HIS A 99 -9.47 -6.23 -0.66
C HIS A 99 -8.46 -6.65 0.41
N MET A 100 -8.58 -7.87 0.97
CA MET A 100 -7.60 -8.38 1.94
C MET A 100 -6.24 -8.65 1.30
N HIS A 101 -6.18 -8.91 -0.02
CA HIS A 101 -4.90 -9.10 -0.71
C HIS A 101 -4.08 -7.80 -0.80
N ARG A 102 -4.73 -6.63 -0.92
CA ARG A 102 -4.00 -5.34 -0.94
C ARG A 102 -3.50 -4.97 0.45
N LEU A 103 -4.37 -5.08 1.46
CA LEU A 103 -4.01 -4.85 2.86
C LEU A 103 -2.86 -5.74 3.33
N THR A 104 -2.90 -7.03 3.02
CA THR A 104 -1.82 -7.97 3.41
C THR A 104 -0.51 -7.67 2.70
N ARG A 105 -0.53 -7.30 1.42
CA ARG A 105 0.68 -6.91 0.69
C ARG A 105 1.29 -5.64 1.26
N ASP A 106 0.49 -4.60 1.47
CA ASP A 106 1.00 -3.32 1.93
C ASP A 106 1.47 -3.42 3.39
N ALA A 107 0.81 -4.22 4.23
CA ALA A 107 1.27 -4.55 5.57
C ALA A 107 2.61 -5.32 5.55
N LEU A 108 2.77 -6.29 4.64
CA LEU A 108 4.03 -7.02 4.48
C LEU A 108 5.16 -6.10 4.03
N LEU A 109 4.91 -5.20 3.08
CA LEU A 109 5.89 -4.21 2.63
C LEU A 109 6.28 -3.25 3.76
N ALA A 110 5.30 -2.75 4.52
CA ALA A 110 5.56 -1.92 5.68
C ALA A 110 6.41 -2.66 6.73
N LEU A 111 6.11 -3.93 7.00
CA LEU A 111 6.90 -4.77 7.89
C LEU A 111 8.35 -4.93 7.40
N CYS A 112 8.54 -5.22 6.11
CA CYS A 112 9.87 -5.33 5.51
C CYS A 112 10.65 -4.01 5.58
N LEU A 113 10.01 -2.87 5.33
CA LEU A 113 10.62 -1.55 5.44
C LEU A 113 11.02 -1.24 6.88
N LEU A 114 10.16 -1.53 7.86
CA LEU A 114 10.45 -1.34 9.28
C LEU A 114 11.61 -2.23 9.73
N LEU A 115 11.62 -3.50 9.34
CA LEU A 115 12.73 -4.42 9.63
C LEU A 115 14.04 -3.93 9.00
N GLY A 116 14.00 -3.50 7.74
CA GLY A 116 15.15 -2.93 7.04
C GLY A 116 15.67 -1.67 7.74
N LEU A 117 14.78 -0.77 8.16
CA LEU A 117 15.13 0.44 8.89
C LEU A 117 15.77 0.13 10.24
N VAL A 118 15.21 -0.82 11.01
CA VAL A 118 15.78 -1.26 12.29
C VAL A 118 17.16 -1.89 12.11
N LEU A 119 17.33 -2.73 11.07
CA LEU A 119 18.61 -3.34 10.73
C LEU A 119 19.65 -2.28 10.34
N ALA A 120 19.27 -1.31 9.51
CA ALA A 120 20.12 -0.19 9.13
C ALA A 120 20.50 0.63 10.37
N TYR A 121 19.53 1.05 11.18
CA TYR A 121 19.78 1.81 12.40
C TYR A 121 20.73 1.08 13.37
N ARG A 122 20.64 -0.25 13.47
CA ARG A 122 21.53 -1.04 14.33
C ARG A 122 22.92 -1.29 13.75
N ARG A 123 23.10 -1.24 12.43
CA ARG A 123 24.35 -1.61 11.76
C ARG A 123 25.12 -0.45 11.16
N THR A 124 24.50 0.70 10.96
CA THR A 124 25.16 1.89 10.44
C THR A 124 25.99 2.55 11.54
N PRO A 125 27.29 2.80 11.32
CA PRO A 125 28.11 3.55 12.27
C PRO A 125 27.72 5.03 12.30
N ILE A 126 27.82 5.65 13.47
CA ILE A 126 27.60 7.08 13.69
C ILE A 126 28.74 7.88 13.04
N SER A 127 29.98 7.44 13.26
CA SER A 127 31.18 8.09 12.72
C SER A 127 32.36 7.13 12.74
N TRP A 128 33.49 7.58 12.19
CA TRP A 128 34.78 6.89 12.30
C TRP A 128 35.65 7.62 13.32
N VAL A 129 36.19 6.85 14.27
CA VAL A 129 37.00 7.37 15.39
C VAL A 129 38.33 6.65 15.43
N GLU A 130 39.33 7.30 16.01
CA GLU A 130 40.66 6.74 16.24
C GLU A 130 41.11 7.00 17.67
N VAL A 131 42.10 6.23 18.13
CA VAL A 131 42.73 6.45 19.44
C VAL A 131 43.38 7.84 19.46
N ARG A 132 43.15 8.60 20.54
CA ARG A 132 43.64 9.98 20.67
C ARG A 132 45.17 10.05 20.78
N GLY A 133 45.78 9.07 21.43
CA GLY A 133 47.23 8.98 21.62
C GLY A 133 47.94 8.16 20.53
N ASP A 134 49.26 8.29 20.49
CA ASP A 134 50.12 7.62 19.49
C ASP A 134 50.54 6.19 19.89
N ARG A 135 49.88 5.63 20.92
CA ARG A 135 50.17 4.29 21.44
C ARG A 135 48.92 3.45 21.49
N ASP A 136 49.10 2.15 21.29
CA ASP A 136 48.04 1.18 21.46
C ASP A 136 47.49 1.22 22.88
N VAL A 137 46.17 1.06 23.01
CA VAL A 137 45.46 1.08 24.29
C VAL A 137 44.81 -0.28 24.51
N THR A 138 44.95 -0.85 25.70
CA THR A 138 44.33 -2.13 26.03
C THR A 138 42.81 -2.01 26.02
N ALA A 139 42.14 -2.87 25.24
CA ALA A 139 40.68 -2.93 25.15
C ALA A 139 40.25 -4.36 24.79
N ALA A 140 39.33 -4.91 25.58
CA ALA A 140 38.81 -6.25 25.33
C ALA A 140 37.78 -6.21 24.20
N TRP A 141 38.10 -6.82 23.07
CA TRP A 141 37.16 -7.04 21.98
C TRP A 141 36.39 -8.33 22.22
N VAL A 142 35.07 -8.24 22.10
CA VAL A 142 34.16 -9.37 22.33
C VAL A 142 33.43 -9.69 21.03
N MET A 143 33.53 -10.94 20.62
CA MET A 143 32.81 -11.49 19.47
C MET A 143 31.34 -11.74 19.81
N PRO A 144 30.44 -11.92 18.82
CA PRO A 144 29.02 -12.17 19.08
C PRO A 144 28.74 -13.46 19.87
N ASP A 145 29.66 -14.42 19.82
CA ASP A 145 29.63 -15.69 20.56
C ASP A 145 30.29 -15.61 21.95
N GLY A 146 30.77 -14.42 22.35
CA GLY A 146 31.42 -14.17 23.64
C GLY A 146 32.92 -14.47 23.67
N ARG A 147 33.52 -14.96 22.58
CA ARG A 147 34.98 -15.16 22.51
C ARG A 147 35.72 -13.83 22.47
N SER A 148 36.99 -13.84 22.90
CA SER A 148 37.89 -12.70 22.72
C SER A 148 38.22 -12.52 21.23
N GLY A 149 38.00 -11.33 20.71
CA GLY A 149 38.36 -10.91 19.35
C GLY A 149 39.64 -10.08 19.27
N GLY A 150 40.34 -9.90 20.40
CA GLY A 150 41.51 -9.04 20.50
C GLY A 150 41.60 -8.32 21.86
N ASP A 151 42.77 -7.76 22.15
CA ASP A 151 43.11 -7.18 23.46
C ASP A 151 43.49 -5.69 23.42
N ARG A 152 43.46 -5.06 22.24
CA ARG A 152 43.92 -3.69 22.05
C ARG A 152 43.17 -2.90 20.99
N LEU A 153 43.18 -1.58 21.16
CA LEU A 153 42.94 -0.58 20.13
C LEU A 153 44.29 -0.12 19.58
N VAL A 154 44.46 -0.20 18.27
CA VAL A 154 45.71 0.16 17.57
C VAL A 154 45.71 1.66 17.27
N ALA A 155 46.79 2.34 17.63
CA ALA A 155 46.93 3.77 17.34
C ALA A 155 46.94 4.05 15.82
N GLY A 156 46.29 5.15 15.42
CA GLY A 156 46.17 5.53 14.00
C GLY A 156 45.23 4.67 13.16
N ARG A 157 44.61 3.63 13.72
CA ARG A 157 43.57 2.84 13.06
C ARG A 157 42.20 3.46 13.31
N ALA A 158 41.37 3.49 12.25
CA ALA A 158 39.99 3.93 12.35
C ALA A 158 39.06 2.78 12.75
N TYR A 159 38.17 3.06 13.69
CA TYR A 159 37.15 2.15 14.20
C TYR A 159 35.76 2.75 13.99
N ALA A 160 34.77 1.89 13.78
CA ALA A 160 33.39 2.31 13.61
C ALA A 160 32.77 2.61 14.98
N LEU A 161 32.36 3.87 15.21
CA LEU A 161 31.58 4.26 16.38
C LEU A 161 30.13 3.84 16.18
N MET A 162 29.62 2.95 17.01
CA MET A 162 28.23 2.46 16.91
C MET A 162 27.29 3.24 17.82
N ARG A 163 27.72 3.55 19.04
CA ARG A 163 26.93 4.24 20.06
C ARG A 163 27.84 5.07 20.96
N ASP A 164 27.29 6.14 21.50
CA ASP A 164 27.89 6.96 22.55
C ASP A 164 26.81 7.18 23.62
N ALA A 165 27.05 6.70 24.83
CA ALA A 165 26.14 6.85 25.97
C ALA A 165 26.94 6.99 27.25
N ASP A 166 26.63 8.02 28.04
CA ASP A 166 27.19 8.24 29.38
C ASP A 166 28.73 8.25 29.42
N GLY A 167 29.38 8.77 28.37
CA GLY A 167 30.84 8.85 28.26
C GLY A 167 31.52 7.52 27.93
N VAL A 168 30.75 6.47 27.62
CA VAL A 168 31.25 5.19 27.12
C VAL A 168 30.76 5.01 25.70
N VAL A 169 31.69 4.73 24.81
CA VAL A 169 31.39 4.44 23.42
C VAL A 169 31.44 2.95 23.12
N GLU A 170 30.53 2.49 22.26
CA GLU A 170 30.58 1.15 21.69
C GLU A 170 31.24 1.22 20.31
N LEU A 171 32.38 0.56 20.17
CA LEU A 171 33.12 0.46 18.92
C LEU A 171 32.89 -0.91 18.29
N ARG A 172 33.00 -0.95 16.97
CA ARG A 172 32.90 -2.18 16.18
C ARG A 172 34.05 -2.29 15.20
N ASP A 173 34.62 -3.48 15.10
CA ASP A 173 35.67 -3.80 14.15
C ASP A 173 35.33 -5.08 13.39
N TRP A 174 35.74 -5.14 12.12
CA TRP A 174 35.57 -6.32 11.30
C TRP A 174 36.77 -7.24 11.46
N HIS A 175 36.53 -8.46 11.93
CA HIS A 175 37.50 -9.53 11.98
C HIS A 175 37.27 -10.46 10.78
N PRO A 176 38.25 -10.63 9.88
CA PRO A 176 38.13 -11.54 8.75
C PRO A 176 37.71 -12.94 9.22
N SER A 177 36.79 -13.57 8.49
CA SER A 177 36.26 -14.92 8.76
C SER A 177 35.37 -15.08 10.00
N ASP A 178 35.51 -14.22 11.02
CA ASP A 178 34.76 -14.38 12.29
C ASP A 178 33.59 -13.37 12.45
N GLY A 179 33.57 -12.32 11.63
CA GLY A 179 32.50 -11.32 11.66
C GLY A 179 32.91 -10.05 12.40
N TYR A 180 31.99 -9.43 13.11
CA TYR A 180 32.28 -8.16 13.80
C TYR A 180 32.48 -8.36 15.30
N ALA A 181 33.59 -7.87 15.82
CA ALA A 181 33.84 -7.73 17.25
C ALA A 181 33.33 -6.37 17.74
N THR A 182 32.94 -6.30 19.01
CA THR A 182 32.56 -5.05 19.68
C THR A 182 33.40 -4.83 20.92
N THR A 183 33.70 -3.58 21.23
CA THR A 183 34.34 -3.20 22.50
C THR A 183 33.68 -1.94 23.05
N ARG A 184 33.81 -1.71 24.36
CA ARG A 184 33.31 -0.51 25.03
C ARG A 184 34.47 0.20 25.70
N VAL A 185 34.67 1.46 25.37
CA VAL A 185 35.76 2.27 25.91
C VAL A 185 35.28 3.67 26.27
N PRO A 186 35.96 4.35 27.20
CA PRO A 186 35.68 5.76 27.49
C PRO A 186 35.82 6.65 26.25
N SER A 187 34.93 7.63 26.08
CA SER A 187 34.91 8.53 24.93
C SER A 187 36.13 9.45 24.85
N ASP A 188 36.73 9.77 26.00
CA ASP A 188 37.92 10.62 26.13
C ASP A 188 39.20 9.98 25.57
N TRP A 189 39.20 8.66 25.37
CA TRP A 189 40.31 7.92 24.74
C TRP A 189 40.36 8.12 23.23
N LEU A 190 39.29 8.66 22.65
CA LEU A 190 39.08 8.70 21.22
C LEU A 190 39.04 10.13 20.70
N ARG A 191 39.27 10.26 19.39
CA ARG A 191 39.00 11.48 18.64
C ARG A 191 38.30 11.13 17.33
N THR A 192 37.39 11.99 16.91
CA THR A 192 36.75 11.87 15.60
C THR A 192 37.82 12.00 14.54
N ARG A 193 37.89 11.04 13.62
CA ARG A 193 38.82 11.11 12.51
C ARG A 193 38.33 12.20 11.55
N SER A 194 39.09 13.29 11.43
CA SER A 194 38.92 14.22 10.32
C SER A 194 39.15 13.42 9.03
N GLY A 195 38.15 13.33 8.16
CA GLY A 195 38.31 12.66 6.87
C GLY A 195 39.53 13.21 6.14
N PRO A 196 40.14 12.45 5.21
CA PRO A 196 41.29 12.94 4.48
C PRO A 196 40.94 14.28 3.84
N SER A 197 41.67 15.34 4.21
CA SER A 197 41.70 16.58 3.44
C SER A 197 42.12 16.18 2.02
N ARG A 198 41.18 16.26 1.08
CA ARG A 198 41.48 16.06 -0.33
C ARG A 198 42.44 17.14 -0.82
#